data_AF-A0A2E9GPL8-F1
#
_entry.id   AF-A0A2E9GPL8-F1
#
_cell.length_a   1.000
_cell.length_b   1.000
_cell.length_c   1.000
_cell.angle_alpha   90.00
_cell.angle_beta   90.00
_cell.angle_gamma   90.00
#
_symmetry.space_group_name_H-M   'P 1'
#
loop_
_entity.id
_entity.type
_entity.pdbx_description
1 polymer ?
#
loop_
_entity_poly.entity_id
_entity_poly.type
_entity_poly.pdbx_seq_one_letter_code
_entity_poly.pdbx_strand_id
1 'polypeptide(L)'
;MIGIKLVLLAAVLAAGALGGAIPLTRRGGVSGGRLLGWGNSLAAGIFLGTGLIHMLPDASTAWDSLGWRYPMAFLLAACGFVLMLLIEHVLLPETAHDMMHAPSNDQFTHPSGQSGLAAYAVLTALSVHSFLAGLTLGAEPELAGALVIFLAILAHKTTAGFALGVSLVRTAMARRHAWQLLAIFAFATPLGILLGLVLGGALDGPAQRTLEATFLALAAGTFAYVATLDILRNELLEPGGRLSRWVCVASGTGLTGMLALWV
;
A
#
# COMPACT_ATOMS: atom_id res chain seq x y z
N MET A 1 10.67 -26.89 3.11
CA MET A 1 9.85 -25.74 2.69
C MET A 1 9.27 -24.93 3.86
N ILE A 2 8.58 -25.55 4.82
CA ILE A 2 7.93 -24.84 5.95
C ILE A 2 8.93 -23.97 6.75
N GLY A 3 10.08 -24.52 7.14
CA GLY A 3 11.09 -23.76 7.90
C GLY A 3 11.59 -22.50 7.19
N ILE A 4 11.77 -22.54 5.87
CA ILE A 4 12.16 -21.37 5.07
C ILE A 4 11.04 -20.33 5.08
N LYS A 5 9.78 -20.75 4.84
CA LYS A 5 8.62 -19.83 4.86
C LYS A 5 8.43 -19.14 6.20
N LEU A 6 8.79 -19.79 7.33
CA LEU A 6 8.79 -19.15 8.65
C LEU A 6 9.89 -18.08 8.80
N VAL A 7 11.07 -18.30 8.20
CA VAL A 7 12.12 -17.27 8.14
C VAL A 7 11.68 -16.10 7.26
N LEU A 8 11.10 -16.36 6.09
CA LEU A 8 10.55 -15.32 5.21
C LEU A 8 9.45 -14.52 5.92
N LEU A 9 8.56 -15.20 6.65
CA LEU A 9 7.53 -14.57 7.48
C LEU A 9 8.13 -13.59 8.49
N ALA A 10 9.16 -14.02 9.24
CA ALA A 10 9.81 -13.16 10.23
C ALA A 10 10.48 -11.94 9.56
N ALA A 11 11.11 -12.13 8.41
CA ALA A 11 11.72 -11.05 7.63
C ALA A 11 10.69 -10.03 7.13
N VAL A 12 9.55 -10.48 6.59
CA VAL A 12 8.47 -9.59 6.13
C VAL A 12 7.83 -8.82 7.30
N LEU A 13 7.61 -9.49 8.43
CA LEU A 13 7.11 -8.85 9.65
C LEU A 13 8.05 -7.73 10.10
N ALA A 14 9.35 -8.02 10.17
CA ALA A 14 10.37 -7.04 10.53
C ALA A 14 10.40 -5.88 9.54
N ALA A 15 10.36 -6.14 8.22
CA ALA A 15 10.36 -5.11 7.19
C ALA A 15 9.16 -4.15 7.31
N GLY A 16 7.95 -4.70 7.48
CA GLY A 16 6.73 -3.89 7.66
C GLY A 16 6.76 -3.06 8.94
N ALA A 17 7.21 -3.65 10.05
CA ALA A 17 7.33 -2.95 11.33
C ALA A 17 8.40 -1.84 11.29
N LEU A 18 9.59 -2.13 10.75
CA LEU A 18 10.68 -1.17 10.63
C LEU A 18 10.31 0.00 9.70
N GLY A 19 9.68 -0.29 8.56
CA GLY A 19 9.21 0.73 7.63
C GLY A 19 8.33 1.78 8.30
N GLY A 20 7.33 1.35 9.07
CA GLY A 20 6.42 2.27 9.77
C GLY A 20 6.95 2.83 11.10
N ALA A 21 7.89 2.15 11.75
CA ALA A 21 8.53 2.65 12.97
C ALA A 21 9.35 3.93 12.70
N ILE A 22 9.96 4.05 11.52
CA ILE A 22 10.81 5.19 11.15
C ILE A 22 10.03 6.53 11.23
N PRO A 23 8.86 6.69 10.59
CA PRO A 23 8.04 7.89 10.77
C PRO A 23 7.57 8.12 12.20
N LEU A 24 7.09 7.06 12.87
CA LEU A 24 6.49 7.18 14.21
C LEU A 24 7.49 7.60 15.29
N THR A 25 8.77 7.29 15.12
CA THR A 25 9.84 7.67 16.04
C THR A 25 10.41 9.05 15.75
N ARG A 26 10.28 9.55 14.52
CA ARG A 26 10.77 10.89 14.10
C ARG A 26 9.71 12.00 14.17
N ARG A 27 8.60 11.76 14.89
CA ARG A 27 7.52 12.72 15.12
C ARG A 27 8.04 13.97 15.85
N GLY A 28 7.90 15.16 15.25
CA GLY A 28 8.04 16.45 15.94
C GLY A 28 9.20 17.39 15.52
N GLY A 29 10.06 17.02 14.56
CA GLY A 29 11.16 17.88 14.09
C GLY A 29 10.99 18.45 12.68
N VAL A 30 11.36 19.73 12.46
CA VAL A 30 11.29 20.41 11.13
C VAL A 30 12.16 19.72 10.06
N SER A 31 13.36 19.26 10.44
CA SER A 31 14.22 18.43 9.56
C SER A 31 13.61 17.04 9.31
N GLY A 32 12.90 16.51 10.30
CA GLY A 32 12.11 15.27 10.17
C GLY A 32 11.03 15.41 9.10
N GLY A 33 10.32 16.53 9.03
CA GLY A 33 9.29 16.77 8.01
C GLY A 33 9.81 16.67 6.58
N ARG A 34 10.97 17.26 6.28
CA ARG A 34 11.58 17.18 4.94
C ARG A 34 12.02 15.76 4.57
N LEU A 35 12.67 15.05 5.48
CA LEU A 35 13.10 13.67 5.25
C LEU A 35 11.89 12.73 5.07
N LEU A 36 10.84 12.94 5.86
CA LEU A 36 9.60 12.18 5.73
C LEU A 36 8.93 12.45 4.38
N GLY A 37 8.88 13.69 3.91
CA GLY A 37 8.32 14.02 2.59
C GLY A 37 9.08 13.42 1.41
N TRP A 38 10.43 13.42 1.45
CA TRP A 38 11.24 12.76 0.42
C TRP A 38 11.06 11.24 0.42
N GLY A 39 11.07 10.62 1.61
CA GLY A 39 10.79 9.19 1.74
C GLY A 39 9.38 8.82 1.28
N ASN A 40 8.40 9.68 1.55
CA ASN A 40 7.01 9.47 1.15
C ASN A 40 6.86 9.61 -0.37
N SER A 41 7.55 10.59 -0.98
CA SER A 41 7.63 10.75 -2.43
C SER A 41 8.26 9.53 -3.12
N LEU A 42 9.33 8.96 -2.54
CA LEU A 42 9.93 7.71 -3.01
C LEU A 42 8.94 6.55 -2.92
N ALA A 43 8.24 6.42 -1.78
CA ALA A 43 7.22 5.39 -1.58
C ALA A 43 6.08 5.50 -2.60
N ALA A 44 5.66 6.73 -2.95
CA ALA A 44 4.66 6.97 -3.99
C ALA A 44 5.10 6.44 -5.36
N GLY A 45 6.36 6.68 -5.73
CA GLY A 45 6.94 6.13 -6.96
C GLY A 45 6.96 4.61 -6.96
N ILE A 46 7.35 4.00 -5.84
CA ILE A 46 7.33 2.53 -5.68
C ILE A 46 5.90 2.01 -5.80
N PHE A 47 4.91 2.62 -5.14
CA PHE A 47 3.51 2.19 -5.25
C PHE A 47 2.96 2.31 -6.67
N LEU A 48 3.25 3.41 -7.35
CA LEU A 48 2.84 3.61 -8.73
C LEU A 48 3.48 2.54 -9.65
N GLY A 49 4.77 2.28 -9.47
CA GLY A 49 5.48 1.22 -10.19
C GLY A 49 4.94 -0.17 -9.86
N THR A 50 4.72 -0.49 -8.58
CA THR A 50 4.24 -1.81 -8.15
C THR A 50 2.84 -2.08 -8.69
N GLY A 51 1.95 -1.08 -8.64
CA GLY A 51 0.61 -1.20 -9.20
C GLY A 51 0.63 -1.38 -10.72
N LEU A 52 1.34 -0.53 -11.46
CA LEU A 52 1.25 -0.48 -12.92
C LEU A 52 2.19 -1.46 -13.65
N ILE A 53 3.37 -1.73 -13.12
CA ILE A 53 4.43 -2.49 -13.80
C ILE A 53 4.46 -3.95 -13.34
N HIS A 54 4.04 -4.24 -12.10
CA HIS A 54 4.09 -5.59 -11.55
C HIS A 54 2.69 -6.20 -11.40
N MET A 55 1.86 -5.62 -10.54
CA MET A 55 0.57 -6.21 -10.17
C MET A 55 -0.43 -6.25 -11.33
N LEU A 56 -0.55 -5.15 -12.08
CA LEU A 56 -1.53 -5.07 -13.15
C LEU A 56 -1.23 -6.04 -14.32
N PRO A 57 0.03 -6.13 -14.82
CA PRO A 57 0.39 -7.15 -15.81
C PRO A 57 0.19 -8.59 -15.30
N ASP A 58 0.60 -8.89 -14.07
CA ASP A 58 0.43 -10.23 -13.48
C ASP A 58 -1.06 -10.60 -13.33
N ALA A 59 -1.91 -9.64 -12.98
CA ALA A 59 -3.34 -9.86 -12.97
C ALA A 59 -3.88 -10.13 -14.38
N SER A 60 -3.37 -9.44 -15.39
CA SER A 60 -3.76 -9.64 -16.79
C SER A 60 -3.40 -11.04 -17.27
N THR A 61 -2.16 -11.49 -17.03
CA THR A 61 -1.71 -12.83 -17.43
C THR A 61 -2.48 -13.91 -16.69
N ALA A 62 -2.83 -13.70 -15.42
CA ALA A 62 -3.65 -14.63 -14.66
C ALA A 62 -5.07 -14.76 -15.25
N TRP A 63 -5.73 -13.65 -15.61
CA TRP A 63 -7.05 -13.68 -16.28
C TRP A 63 -7.00 -14.31 -17.67
N ASP A 64 -5.95 -14.02 -18.45
CA ASP A 64 -5.73 -14.65 -19.76
C ASP A 64 -5.55 -16.17 -19.62
N SER A 65 -4.83 -16.63 -18.58
CA SER A 65 -4.63 -18.06 -18.29
C SER A 65 -5.93 -18.80 -17.91
N LEU A 66 -6.94 -18.06 -17.46
CA LEU A 66 -8.29 -18.56 -17.16
C LEU A 66 -9.21 -18.54 -18.39
N GLY A 67 -8.72 -18.09 -19.55
CA GLY A 67 -9.47 -18.04 -20.81
C GLY A 67 -10.32 -16.79 -21.01
N TRP A 68 -10.19 -15.78 -20.15
CA TRP A 68 -10.93 -14.53 -20.28
C TRP A 68 -10.22 -13.57 -21.25
N ARG A 69 -10.82 -13.32 -22.42
CA ARG A 69 -10.28 -12.38 -23.43
C ARG A 69 -10.65 -10.91 -23.18
N TYR A 70 -11.60 -10.68 -22.28
CA TYR A 70 -11.99 -9.34 -21.85
C TYR A 70 -10.96 -8.82 -20.84
N PRO A 71 -10.56 -7.54 -20.86
CA PRO A 71 -9.52 -6.97 -20.00
C PRO A 71 -9.96 -6.82 -18.53
N MET A 72 -10.24 -7.95 -17.88
CA MET A 72 -10.75 -8.03 -16.50
C MET A 72 -9.79 -7.37 -15.51
N ALA A 73 -8.48 -7.55 -15.68
CA ALA A 73 -7.48 -6.92 -14.82
C ALA A 73 -7.59 -5.39 -14.83
N PHE A 74 -7.72 -4.78 -16.00
CA PHE A 74 -7.83 -3.32 -16.13
C PHE A 74 -9.17 -2.80 -15.60
N LEU A 75 -10.27 -3.51 -15.87
CA LEU A 75 -11.58 -3.17 -15.32
C LEU A 75 -11.56 -3.19 -13.79
N LEU A 76 -11.06 -4.28 -13.20
CA LEU A 76 -10.99 -4.44 -11.76
C LEU A 76 -10.02 -3.45 -11.11
N ALA A 77 -8.90 -3.12 -11.76
CA ALA A 77 -8.03 -2.05 -11.29
C ALA A 77 -8.72 -0.69 -11.30
N ALA A 78 -9.46 -0.36 -12.35
CA ALA A 78 -10.27 0.86 -12.37
C ALA A 78 -11.34 0.85 -11.26
N CYS A 79 -12.00 -0.30 -11.03
CA CYS A 79 -12.93 -0.46 -9.90
C CYS A 79 -12.24 -0.25 -8.55
N GLY A 80 -11.02 -0.78 -8.35
CA GLY A 80 -10.25 -0.57 -7.12
C GLY A 80 -9.89 0.89 -6.88
N PHE A 81 -9.50 1.62 -7.93
CA PHE A 81 -9.23 3.06 -7.86
C PHE A 81 -10.49 3.87 -7.52
N VAL A 82 -11.61 3.60 -8.21
CA VAL A 82 -12.89 4.29 -7.98
C VAL A 82 -13.50 3.92 -6.63
N LEU A 83 -13.32 2.69 -6.17
CA LEU A 83 -13.72 2.26 -4.83
C LEU A 83 -13.00 3.08 -3.75
N MET A 84 -11.71 3.36 -3.91
CA MET A 84 -11.00 4.22 -2.98
C MET A 84 -11.51 5.66 -3.00
N LEU A 85 -11.83 6.21 -4.18
CA LEU A 85 -12.50 7.51 -4.28
C LEU A 85 -13.84 7.52 -3.55
N LEU A 86 -14.67 6.48 -3.73
CA LEU A 86 -15.95 6.34 -3.04
C LEU A 86 -15.76 6.27 -1.52
N ILE A 87 -14.81 5.45 -1.06
CA ILE A 87 -14.52 5.29 0.36
C ILE A 87 -14.09 6.62 0.97
N GLU A 88 -13.11 7.29 0.37
CA GLU A 88 -12.53 8.50 0.96
C GLU A 88 -13.45 9.73 0.83
N HIS A 89 -14.12 9.91 -0.31
CA HIS A 89 -14.85 11.15 -0.59
C HIS A 89 -16.36 11.06 -0.38
N VAL A 90 -16.96 9.86 -0.36
CA VAL A 90 -18.43 9.69 -0.28
C VAL A 90 -18.88 8.93 0.96
N LEU A 91 -18.17 7.86 1.35
CA LEU A 91 -18.51 7.05 2.54
C LEU A 91 -17.88 7.62 3.81
N LEU A 92 -16.70 8.22 3.69
CA LEU A 92 -16.00 8.88 4.79
C LEU A 92 -15.84 10.40 4.54
N PRO A 93 -16.88 11.12 4.07
CA PRO A 93 -16.79 12.55 3.91
C PRO A 93 -16.61 13.11 5.31
N GLU A 94 -15.54 13.88 5.53
CA GLU A 94 -15.50 14.69 6.73
C GLU A 94 -16.74 15.58 6.72
N THR A 95 -17.58 15.33 7.72
CA THR A 95 -18.74 16.12 8.02
C THR A 95 -18.33 17.57 8.02
N ALA A 96 -18.96 18.36 7.15
CA ALA A 96 -19.07 19.80 7.23
C ALA A 96 -19.78 20.22 8.53
N HIS A 97 -19.23 19.84 9.68
CA HIS A 97 -19.82 19.98 11.00
C HIS A 97 -18.90 20.71 11.99
N ASP A 98 -17.81 21.31 11.50
CA ASP A 98 -17.14 22.44 12.17
C ASP A 98 -17.50 23.79 11.53
N MET A 99 -18.24 23.82 10.41
CA MET A 99 -18.58 25.07 9.71
C MET A 99 -19.92 25.69 10.13
N MET A 100 -20.71 25.06 11.01
CA MET A 100 -22.01 25.61 11.43
C MET A 100 -21.96 26.51 12.68
N HIS A 101 -20.78 26.71 13.28
CA HIS A 101 -20.59 27.59 14.44
C HIS A 101 -19.48 28.64 14.31
N ALA A 102 -18.95 28.89 13.11
CA ALA A 102 -18.02 30.01 12.92
C ALA A 102 -18.82 31.32 12.74
N PRO A 103 -18.72 32.31 13.64
CA PRO A 103 -19.27 33.63 13.39
C PRO A 103 -18.56 34.23 12.18
N SER A 104 -19.33 34.91 11.33
CA SER A 104 -18.89 35.55 10.11
C SER A 104 -17.89 36.67 10.36
N ASN A 105 -16.60 36.34 10.51
CA ASN A 105 -15.53 37.26 10.14
C ASN A 105 -14.20 36.52 9.97
N ASP A 106 -13.67 36.64 8.76
CA ASP A 106 -12.28 36.39 8.35
C ASP A 106 -11.71 34.97 8.38
N GLN A 107 -11.07 34.67 7.23
CA GLN A 107 -10.11 33.60 6.96
C GLN A 107 -10.73 32.26 6.51
N PHE A 108 -10.71 32.04 5.18
CA PHE A 108 -10.72 30.71 4.59
C PHE A 108 -9.48 29.94 5.08
N THR A 109 -9.57 29.36 6.26
CA THR A 109 -8.62 28.36 6.73
C THR A 109 -8.83 27.12 5.87
N HIS A 110 -7.93 26.85 4.94
CA HIS A 110 -7.83 25.55 4.30
C HIS A 110 -7.70 24.49 5.41
N PRO A 111 -8.63 23.54 5.57
CA PRO A 111 -8.42 22.43 6.48
C PRO A 111 -7.33 21.56 5.83
N SER A 112 -6.10 21.75 6.27
CA SER A 112 -4.90 21.03 5.81
C SER A 112 -4.56 19.85 6.72
N GLY A 113 -5.57 19.30 7.42
CA GLY A 113 -5.47 18.03 8.11
C GLY A 113 -5.91 16.89 7.20
N GLN A 114 -5.06 15.88 7.01
CA GLN A 114 -5.54 14.61 6.47
C GLN A 114 -6.54 14.01 7.46
N SER A 115 -7.69 13.55 6.98
CA SER A 115 -8.71 12.96 7.85
C SER A 115 -8.20 11.67 8.47
N GLY A 116 -8.49 11.44 9.75
CA GLY A 116 -8.16 10.17 10.42
C GLY A 116 -8.78 8.97 9.71
N LEU A 117 -9.91 9.17 9.03
CA LEU A 117 -10.64 8.18 8.24
C LEU A 117 -9.90 7.76 6.96
N ALA A 118 -9.21 8.68 6.29
CA ALA A 118 -8.36 8.35 5.14
C ALA A 118 -7.24 7.37 5.54
N ALA A 119 -6.61 7.59 6.70
CA ALA A 119 -5.60 6.66 7.22
C ALA A 119 -6.17 5.25 7.49
N TYR A 120 -7.43 5.13 7.94
CA TYR A 120 -8.09 3.83 8.11
C TYR A 120 -8.43 3.16 6.78
N ALA A 121 -8.86 3.92 5.77
CA ALA A 121 -9.11 3.40 4.43
C ALA A 121 -7.84 2.83 3.80
N VAL A 122 -6.74 3.60 3.85
CA VAL A 122 -5.42 3.19 3.38
C VAL A 122 -4.91 1.98 4.16
N LEU A 123 -5.01 1.98 5.50
CA LEU A 123 -4.66 0.85 6.34
C LEU A 123 -5.40 -0.42 5.91
N THR A 124 -6.71 -0.32 5.72
CA THR A 124 -7.56 -1.46 5.37
C THR A 124 -7.15 -2.04 4.03
N ALA A 125 -7.04 -1.21 3.00
CA ALA A 125 -6.66 -1.65 1.67
C ALA A 125 -5.25 -2.28 1.66
N LEU A 126 -4.27 -1.62 2.28
CA LEU A 126 -2.90 -2.14 2.37
C LEU A 126 -2.82 -3.43 3.19
N SER A 127 -3.65 -3.59 4.22
CA SER A 127 -3.68 -4.80 5.05
C SER A 127 -4.33 -5.98 4.32
N VAL A 128 -5.45 -5.78 3.63
CA VAL A 128 -6.09 -6.83 2.82
C VAL A 128 -5.16 -7.29 1.72
N HIS A 129 -4.55 -6.37 0.98
CA HIS A 129 -3.55 -6.72 -0.03
C HIS A 129 -2.35 -7.47 0.58
N SER A 130 -1.79 -6.95 1.68
CA SER A 130 -0.68 -7.57 2.41
C SER A 130 -0.99 -9.00 2.85
N PHE A 131 -2.22 -9.26 3.30
CA PHE A 131 -2.68 -10.58 3.71
C PHE A 131 -2.71 -11.54 2.53
N LEU A 132 -3.25 -11.12 1.38
CA LEU A 132 -3.34 -11.96 0.19
C LEU A 132 -1.98 -12.25 -0.43
N ALA A 133 -1.09 -11.26 -0.48
CA ALA A 133 0.30 -11.48 -0.90
C ALA A 133 1.00 -12.52 0.00
N GLY A 134 0.73 -12.46 1.31
CA GLY A 134 1.19 -13.47 2.26
C GLY A 134 0.62 -14.85 1.96
N LEU A 135 -0.67 -14.93 1.65
CA LEU A 135 -1.34 -16.18 1.29
C LEU A 135 -0.71 -16.82 0.06
N THR A 136 -0.45 -16.05 -1.00
CA THR A 136 0.25 -16.56 -2.19
C THR A 136 1.64 -17.11 -1.85
N LEU A 137 2.46 -16.35 -1.11
CA LEU A 137 3.77 -16.82 -0.64
C LEU A 137 3.67 -18.09 0.23
N GLY A 138 2.64 -18.16 1.08
CA GLY A 138 2.36 -19.29 1.93
C GLY A 138 1.94 -20.54 1.16
N ALA A 139 1.19 -20.38 0.07
CA ALA A 139 0.72 -21.47 -0.79
C ALA A 139 1.77 -21.95 -1.80
N GLU A 140 2.76 -21.14 -2.14
CA GLU A 140 3.73 -21.42 -3.21
C GLU A 140 4.58 -22.68 -2.95
N PRO A 141 4.45 -23.76 -3.74
CA PRO A 141 5.15 -25.01 -3.46
C PRO A 141 6.65 -24.94 -3.74
N GLU A 142 7.09 -24.13 -4.71
CA GLU A 142 8.48 -24.08 -5.15
C GLU A 142 9.31 -23.03 -4.41
N LEU A 143 10.57 -23.38 -4.10
CA LEU A 143 11.48 -22.44 -3.42
C LEU A 143 11.79 -21.21 -4.27
N ALA A 144 12.03 -21.41 -5.57
CA ALA A 144 12.33 -20.31 -6.48
C ALA A 144 11.15 -19.33 -6.56
N GLY A 145 9.94 -19.83 -6.79
CA GLY A 145 8.72 -19.01 -6.78
C GLY A 145 8.50 -18.29 -5.45
N ALA A 146 8.68 -18.98 -4.32
CA ALA A 146 8.54 -18.37 -3.01
C ALA A 146 9.55 -17.24 -2.77
N LEU A 147 10.80 -17.38 -3.24
CA LEU A 147 11.81 -16.32 -3.13
C LEU A 147 11.49 -15.13 -4.03
N VAL A 148 10.98 -15.36 -5.24
CA VAL A 148 10.53 -14.30 -6.16
C VAL A 148 9.39 -13.50 -5.54
N ILE A 149 8.35 -14.17 -5.05
CA ILE A 149 7.21 -13.51 -4.37
C ILE A 149 7.69 -12.79 -3.11
N PHE A 150 8.59 -13.40 -2.32
CA PHE A 150 9.13 -12.76 -1.13
C PHE A 150 9.90 -11.46 -1.46
N LEU A 151 10.75 -11.47 -2.49
CA LEU A 151 11.47 -10.28 -2.92
C LEU A 151 10.52 -9.20 -3.42
N ALA A 152 9.47 -9.58 -4.17
CA ALA A 152 8.41 -8.69 -4.59
C ALA A 152 7.73 -8.02 -3.38
N ILE A 153 7.29 -8.81 -2.39
CA ILE A 153 6.68 -8.31 -1.14
C ILE A 153 7.66 -7.39 -0.41
N LEU A 154 8.92 -7.79 -0.23
CA LEU A 154 9.89 -7.02 0.54
C LEU A 154 10.15 -5.64 -0.08
N ALA A 155 10.20 -5.58 -1.41
CA ALA A 155 10.46 -4.36 -2.17
C ALA A 155 9.45 -3.23 -1.85
N HIS A 156 8.19 -3.58 -1.58
CA HIS A 156 7.14 -2.59 -1.31
C HIS A 156 6.53 -2.67 0.11
N LYS A 157 6.80 -3.71 0.92
CA LYS A 157 6.30 -3.81 2.31
C LYS A 157 6.90 -2.73 3.21
N THR A 158 8.20 -2.48 3.05
CA THR A 158 8.92 -1.47 3.85
C THR A 158 8.43 -0.07 3.52
N THR A 159 8.25 0.23 2.24
CA THR A 159 7.78 1.54 1.77
C THR A 159 6.31 1.74 2.07
N ALA A 160 5.50 0.68 2.04
CA ALA A 160 4.11 0.71 2.50
C ALA A 160 3.99 0.99 4.00
N GLY A 161 4.80 0.32 4.82
CA GLY A 161 4.87 0.61 6.26
C GLY A 161 5.28 2.07 6.51
N PHE A 162 6.25 2.58 5.73
CA PHE A 162 6.69 3.97 5.81
C PHE A 162 5.57 4.96 5.44
N ALA A 163 4.89 4.76 4.30
CA ALA A 163 3.79 5.63 3.88
C ALA A 163 2.65 5.65 4.90
N LEU A 164 2.25 4.48 5.41
CA LEU A 164 1.28 4.36 6.50
C LEU A 164 1.76 5.10 7.76
N GLY A 165 3.02 4.93 8.15
CA GLY A 165 3.60 5.63 9.29
C GLY A 165 3.57 7.16 9.12
N VAL A 166 3.86 7.68 7.92
CA VAL A 166 3.76 9.12 7.62
C VAL A 166 2.31 9.59 7.74
N SER A 167 1.36 8.85 7.17
CA SER A 167 -0.09 9.15 7.27
C SER A 167 -0.55 9.19 8.75
N LEU A 168 -0.13 8.21 9.57
CA LEU A 168 -0.45 8.16 11.00
C LEU A 168 0.17 9.32 11.81
N VAL A 169 1.35 9.81 11.41
CA VAL A 169 1.97 10.99 12.04
C VAL A 169 1.22 12.27 11.65
N ARG A 170 0.81 12.39 10.38
CA ARG A 170 0.16 13.60 9.83
C ARG A 170 -1.29 13.77 10.26
N THR A 171 -2.01 12.67 10.50
CA THR A 171 -3.36 12.65 11.09
C THR A 171 -3.36 12.95 12.60
N ALA A 172 -2.21 13.29 13.19
CA ALA A 172 -2.02 13.59 14.61
C ALA A 172 -2.51 12.52 15.61
N MET A 173 -2.75 11.29 15.14
CA MET A 173 -3.22 10.14 15.94
C MET A 173 -2.39 9.95 17.22
N ALA A 174 -3.04 9.56 18.32
CA ALA A 174 -2.32 9.27 19.57
C ALA A 174 -1.27 8.18 19.34
N ARG A 175 -0.05 8.37 19.88
CA ARG A 175 1.12 7.50 19.60
C ARG A 175 0.82 6.02 19.82
N ARG A 176 0.09 5.67 20.89
CA ARG A 176 -0.33 4.30 21.18
C ARG A 176 -1.21 3.72 20.07
N HIS A 177 -2.22 4.47 19.64
CA HIS A 177 -3.12 4.03 18.55
C HIS A 177 -2.36 3.87 17.24
N ALA A 178 -1.45 4.79 16.89
CA ALA A 178 -0.64 4.67 15.69
C ALA A 178 0.20 3.37 15.66
N TRP A 179 0.82 2.99 16.79
CA TRP A 179 1.54 1.71 16.88
C TRP A 179 0.62 0.48 16.78
N GLN A 180 -0.60 0.55 17.30
CA GLN A 180 -1.59 -0.53 17.15
C GLN A 180 -2.00 -0.72 15.68
N LEU A 181 -2.26 0.38 14.96
CA LEU A 181 -2.61 0.33 13.54
C LEU A 181 -1.44 -0.18 12.68
N LEU A 182 -0.22 0.25 12.99
CA LEU A 182 0.98 -0.29 12.34
C LEU A 182 1.14 -1.79 12.59
N ALA A 183 0.86 -2.27 13.80
CA ALA A 183 0.91 -3.69 14.12
C ALA A 183 -0.10 -4.48 13.28
N ILE A 184 -1.34 -4.00 13.14
CA ILE A 184 -2.37 -4.63 12.28
C ILE A 184 -1.84 -4.81 10.85
N PHE A 185 -1.27 -3.76 10.25
CA PHE A 185 -0.68 -3.82 8.92
C PHE A 185 0.52 -4.78 8.84
N ALA A 186 1.40 -4.78 9.84
CA ALA A 186 2.61 -5.60 9.86
C ALA A 186 2.27 -7.10 9.97
N PHE A 187 1.26 -7.45 10.78
CA PHE A 187 0.82 -8.84 10.98
C PHE A 187 -0.03 -9.40 9.84
N ALA A 188 -0.61 -8.55 8.97
CA ALA A 188 -1.43 -9.00 7.85
C ALA A 188 -0.70 -10.03 6.96
N THR A 189 0.55 -9.76 6.55
CA THR A 189 1.30 -10.68 5.67
C THR A 189 1.69 -11.99 6.36
N PRO A 190 2.25 -12.00 7.59
CA PRO A 190 2.45 -13.22 8.35
C PRO A 190 1.20 -14.09 8.50
N LEU A 191 0.05 -13.49 8.80
CA LEU A 191 -1.21 -14.23 8.91
C LEU A 191 -1.60 -14.84 7.56
N GLY A 192 -1.39 -14.10 6.47
CA GLY A 192 -1.52 -14.61 5.11
C GLY A 192 -0.64 -15.83 4.85
N ILE A 193 0.66 -15.73 5.15
CA ILE A 193 1.62 -16.83 4.94
C ILE A 193 1.21 -18.09 5.70
N LEU A 194 0.81 -17.93 6.97
CA LEU A 194 0.34 -19.05 7.80
C LEU A 194 -0.91 -19.69 7.21
N LEU A 195 -1.87 -18.88 6.74
CA LEU A 195 -3.08 -19.42 6.12
C LEU A 195 -2.77 -20.09 4.77
N GLY A 196 -1.91 -19.49 3.95
CA GLY A 196 -1.48 -20.07 2.67
C GLY A 196 -0.75 -21.41 2.84
N LEU A 197 0.03 -21.56 3.91
CA LEU A 197 0.67 -22.84 4.27
C LEU A 197 -0.36 -23.94 4.55
N VAL A 198 -1.52 -23.60 5.12
CA VAL A 198 -2.59 -24.54 5.42
C VAL A 198 -3.47 -24.81 4.19
N LEU A 199 -3.78 -23.75 3.42
CA LEU A 199 -4.73 -23.81 2.30
C LEU A 199 -4.10 -24.18 0.96
N GLY A 200 -2.77 -24.17 0.81
CA GLY A 200 -2.08 -24.41 -0.46
C GLY A 200 -2.36 -25.78 -1.11
N GLY A 201 -2.98 -26.71 -0.38
CA GLY A 201 -3.48 -27.99 -0.91
C GLY A 201 -5.01 -28.17 -0.87
N ALA A 202 -5.77 -27.17 -0.43
CA ALA A 202 -7.22 -27.26 -0.17
C ALA A 202 -8.10 -26.57 -1.22
N LEU A 203 -7.55 -25.66 -2.04
CA LEU A 203 -8.28 -24.96 -3.09
C LEU A 203 -7.96 -25.56 -4.46
N ASP A 204 -8.98 -25.71 -5.30
CA ASP A 204 -8.79 -26.10 -6.70
C ASP A 204 -8.08 -24.97 -7.48
N GLY A 205 -7.16 -25.36 -8.36
CA GLY A 205 -6.27 -24.43 -9.09
C GLY A 205 -6.97 -23.24 -9.79
N PRO A 206 -8.12 -23.42 -10.46
CA PRO A 206 -8.82 -22.30 -11.11
C PRO A 206 -9.42 -21.28 -10.13
N ALA A 207 -9.96 -21.74 -9.00
CA ALA A 207 -10.57 -20.87 -8.00
C ALA A 207 -9.52 -20.01 -7.30
N GLN A 208 -8.38 -20.61 -6.94
CA GLN A 208 -7.24 -19.90 -6.39
C GLN A 208 -6.73 -18.82 -7.35
N ARG A 209 -6.50 -19.16 -8.63
CA ARG A 209 -6.05 -18.20 -9.64
C ARG A 209 -7.05 -17.06 -9.88
N THR A 210 -8.35 -17.36 -9.89
CA THR A 210 -9.38 -16.32 -10.05
C THR A 210 -9.37 -15.34 -8.89
N LEU A 211 -9.23 -15.84 -7.66
CA LEU A 211 -9.16 -15.00 -6.46
C LEU A 211 -7.90 -14.12 -6.49
N GLU A 212 -6.75 -14.72 -6.78
CA GLU A 212 -5.48 -14.01 -6.93
C GLU A 212 -5.57 -12.90 -8.00
N ALA A 213 -6.02 -13.23 -9.22
CA ALA A 213 -6.14 -12.28 -10.32
C ALA A 213 -7.08 -11.11 -9.98
N THR A 214 -8.18 -11.40 -9.27
CA THR A 214 -9.15 -10.38 -8.84
C THR A 214 -8.53 -9.39 -7.86
N PHE A 215 -7.91 -9.90 -6.81
CA PHE A 215 -7.33 -9.05 -5.76
C PHE A 215 -6.07 -8.34 -6.20
N LEU A 216 -5.26 -8.95 -7.07
CA LEU A 216 -4.08 -8.32 -7.63
C LEU A 216 -4.45 -7.11 -8.49
N ALA A 217 -5.49 -7.25 -9.32
CA ALA A 217 -6.04 -6.15 -10.11
C ALA A 217 -6.61 -5.03 -9.21
N LEU A 218 -7.48 -5.37 -8.24
CA LEU A 218 -8.05 -4.39 -7.31
C LEU A 218 -6.95 -3.63 -6.55
N ALA A 219 -5.95 -4.35 -6.05
CA ALA A 219 -4.86 -3.75 -5.29
C ALA A 219 -3.94 -2.90 -6.17
N ALA A 220 -3.74 -3.24 -7.46
CA ALA A 220 -3.06 -2.36 -8.41
C ALA A 220 -3.80 -1.01 -8.55
N GLY A 221 -5.13 -1.05 -8.63
CA GLY A 221 -5.98 0.14 -8.61
C GLY A 221 -5.83 0.99 -7.35
N THR A 222 -5.86 0.34 -6.18
CA THR A 222 -5.65 1.02 -4.90
C THR A 222 -4.24 1.60 -4.77
N PHE A 223 -3.20 0.91 -5.25
CA PHE A 223 -1.83 1.43 -5.24
C PHE A 223 -1.68 2.66 -6.13
N ALA A 224 -2.29 2.66 -7.31
CA ALA A 224 -2.35 3.84 -8.15
C ALA A 224 -3.07 5.01 -7.46
N TYR A 225 -4.18 4.73 -6.76
CA TYR A 225 -4.90 5.74 -5.96
C TYR A 225 -4.02 6.32 -4.85
N VAL A 226 -3.46 5.46 -3.99
CA VAL A 226 -2.64 5.89 -2.85
C VAL A 226 -1.40 6.65 -3.32
N ALA A 227 -0.73 6.17 -4.37
CA ALA A 227 0.40 6.87 -4.95
C ALA A 227 0.01 8.28 -5.40
N THR A 228 -1.06 8.42 -6.20
CA THR A 228 -1.40 9.67 -6.89
C THR A 228 -2.13 10.68 -6.00
N LEU A 229 -3.20 10.26 -5.34
CA LEU A 229 -4.13 11.16 -4.66
C LEU A 229 -3.84 11.30 -3.17
N ASP A 230 -3.40 10.22 -2.51
CA ASP A 230 -3.07 10.26 -1.08
C ASP A 230 -1.65 10.80 -0.82
N ILE A 231 -0.67 10.39 -1.63
CA ILE A 231 0.74 10.78 -1.44
C ILE A 231 1.16 11.93 -2.36
N LEU A 232 1.21 11.71 -3.69
CA LEU A 232 1.79 12.64 -4.67
C LEU A 232 1.11 14.02 -4.63
N ARG A 233 -0.23 14.04 -4.52
CA ARG A 233 -0.99 15.28 -4.37
C ARG A 233 -0.48 16.12 -3.20
N ASN A 234 -0.25 15.51 -2.05
CA ASN A 234 0.18 16.25 -0.86
C ASN A 234 1.67 16.63 -0.93
N GLU A 235 2.53 15.75 -1.46
CA GLU A 235 3.98 16.01 -1.52
C GLU A 235 4.38 17.02 -2.61
N LEU A 236 3.85 16.92 -3.83
CA LEU A 236 4.24 17.78 -4.95
C LEU A 236 3.63 19.18 -4.88
N LEU A 237 2.49 19.33 -4.21
CA LEU A 237 1.83 20.63 -4.03
C LEU A 237 2.46 21.47 -2.90
N GLU A 238 3.20 20.86 -1.96
CA GLU A 238 3.94 21.61 -0.94
C GLU A 238 4.96 22.59 -1.57
N PRO A 239 5.05 23.84 -1.09
CA PRO A 239 6.02 24.82 -1.60
C PRO A 239 7.48 24.39 -1.40
N GLY A 240 8.29 24.51 -2.46
CA GLY A 240 9.74 24.23 -2.44
C GLY A 240 10.11 22.76 -2.69
N GLY A 241 11.30 22.52 -3.25
CA GLY A 241 11.85 21.16 -3.42
C GLY A 241 11.12 20.24 -4.41
N ARG A 242 10.28 20.78 -5.31
CA ARG A 242 9.46 19.99 -6.26
C ARG A 242 10.29 19.06 -7.14
N LEU A 243 11.43 19.54 -7.66
CA LEU A 243 12.31 18.71 -8.47
C LEU A 243 12.87 17.53 -7.66
N SER A 244 13.32 17.76 -6.43
CA SER A 244 13.83 16.69 -5.55
C SER A 244 12.76 15.64 -5.27
N ARG A 245 11.53 16.04 -4.98
CA ARG A 245 10.40 15.12 -4.79
C ARG A 245 10.06 14.35 -6.05
N TRP A 246 10.03 15.03 -7.20
CA TRP A 246 9.84 14.37 -8.50
C TRP A 246 10.94 13.34 -8.78
N VAL A 247 12.21 13.66 -8.50
CA VAL A 247 13.33 12.73 -8.63
C VAL A 247 13.15 11.52 -7.70
N CYS A 248 12.70 11.71 -6.46
CA CYS A 248 12.36 10.61 -5.56
C CYS A 248 11.27 9.71 -6.14
N VAL A 249 10.20 10.29 -6.69
CA VAL A 249 9.11 9.54 -7.35
C VAL A 249 9.66 8.77 -8.54
N ALA A 250 10.37 9.43 -9.45
CA ALA A 250 10.95 8.80 -10.64
C ALA A 250 11.90 7.66 -10.28
N SER A 251 12.71 7.85 -9.22
CA SER A 251 13.61 6.82 -8.69
C SER A 251 12.83 5.63 -8.13
N GLY A 252 11.75 5.87 -7.37
CA GLY A 252 10.89 4.80 -6.84
C GLY A 252 10.22 3.98 -7.93
N THR A 253 9.69 4.65 -8.96
CA THR A 253 9.10 4.00 -10.13
C THR A 253 10.17 3.20 -10.89
N GLY A 254 11.35 3.78 -11.10
CA GLY A 254 12.47 3.13 -11.79
C GLY A 254 12.98 1.89 -11.05
N LEU A 255 13.13 1.95 -9.73
CA LEU A 255 13.52 0.80 -8.90
C LEU A 255 12.53 -0.35 -9.06
N THR A 256 11.23 -0.04 -9.10
CA THR A 256 10.21 -1.07 -9.29
C THR A 256 10.25 -1.68 -10.69
N GLY A 257 10.47 -0.84 -11.71
CA GLY A 257 10.68 -1.32 -13.08
C GLY A 257 11.92 -2.21 -13.22
N MET A 258 13.01 -1.90 -12.53
CA MET A 258 14.20 -2.74 -12.50
C MET A 258 13.94 -4.08 -11.80
N LEU A 259 13.19 -4.08 -10.70
CA LEU A 259 12.82 -5.30 -9.97
C LEU A 259 11.96 -6.22 -10.85
N ALA A 260 11.00 -5.65 -11.59
CA ALA A 260 10.11 -6.39 -12.49
C ALA A 260 10.82 -7.06 -13.69
N LEU A 261 12.11 -6.83 -13.91
CA LEU A 261 12.90 -7.59 -14.89
C LEU A 261 13.29 -8.99 -14.38
N TRP A 262 13.27 -9.19 -13.06
CA TRP A 262 13.81 -10.38 -12.39
C TRP A 262 12.77 -11.12 -11.54
N VAL A 263 11.57 -10.56 -11.44
CA VAL A 263 10.42 -11.07 -10.67
C VAL A 263 9.30 -11.29 -11.66
#